data_AF-A0A6I8UMP8-F1
#
_entry.id   AF-A0A6I8UMP8-F1
#
_cell.length_a   1.000
_cell.length_b   1.000
_cell.length_c   1.000
_cell.angle_alpha   90.00
_cell.angle_beta   90.00
_cell.angle_gamma   90.00
#
_symmetry.space_group_name_H-M   'P 1'
#
loop_
_entity.id
_entity.type
_entity.pdbx_description
1 polymer ?
#
loop_
_entity_poly.entity_id
_entity_poly.type
_entity_poly.pdbx_seq_one_letter_code
_entity_poly.pdbx_strand_id
1 'polypeptide(L)'
;MRRAIGSTLYRLQPEKTLFMQCDIQEKFKPAIPLMIALIENTKKLLAAGKILKVPLLVTEQYPERLGKTISELDIQHACANIPKTKFSMIVEPIKKNMVDIFSGKPQTVVLFGLETHICVEQTAFDLINNKVDVWLVADCCASRLNQDRDLALERLRDIGCVITSAESVMFNLLNSKDHQAFKQVSALVRKVSADVQLWQRTKPPKK
;
A
#
# COMPACT_ATOMS: atom_id res chain seq x y z
N MET A 1 25.62 18.39 1.37
CA MET A 1 24.36 19.17 1.33
C MET A 1 23.18 18.22 1.54
N ARG A 2 22.61 18.18 2.74
CA ARG A 2 21.33 17.49 2.98
C ARG A 2 20.26 18.32 2.27
N ARG A 3 19.63 17.80 1.22
CA ARG A 3 18.35 18.36 0.78
C ARG A 3 17.43 18.24 2.00
N ALA A 4 16.99 19.36 2.55
CA ALA A 4 15.73 19.37 3.27
C ALA A 4 14.71 18.77 2.28
N ILE A 5 14.26 17.54 2.53
CA ILE A 5 13.13 16.98 1.82
C ILE A 5 11.97 17.88 2.24
N GLY A 6 11.66 18.87 1.39
CA GLY A 6 10.58 19.79 1.63
C GLY A 6 9.32 18.97 1.83
N SER A 7 8.86 18.92 3.08
CA SER A 7 7.68 18.24 3.58
C SER A 7 6.41 18.93 3.08
N THR A 8 6.30 19.16 1.78
CA THR A 8 5.05 19.62 1.18
C THR A 8 4.18 18.39 1.03
N LEU A 9 3.24 18.22 1.96
CA LEU A 9 2.08 17.36 1.77
C LEU A 9 1.45 17.74 0.42
N TYR A 10 1.55 16.83 -0.54
CA TYR A 10 0.99 17.01 -1.87
C TYR A 10 -0.23 16.09 -2.03
N ARG A 11 -1.13 16.47 -2.94
CA ARG A 11 -2.32 15.66 -3.24
C ARG A 11 -1.95 14.56 -4.21
N LEU A 12 -2.48 13.36 -3.98
CA LEU A 12 -2.40 12.26 -4.92
C LEU A 12 -3.10 12.66 -6.23
N GLN A 13 -2.46 12.33 -7.35
CA GLN A 13 -3.00 12.53 -8.69
C GLN A 13 -3.05 11.16 -9.37
N PRO A 14 -4.22 10.66 -9.81
CA PRO A 14 -4.36 9.34 -10.40
C PRO A 14 -3.33 9.05 -11.49
N GLU A 15 -3.07 10.02 -12.38
CA GLU A 15 -2.15 9.91 -13.51
C GLU A 15 -0.65 9.88 -13.14
N LYS A 16 -0.30 10.19 -11.88
CA LYS A 16 1.08 10.15 -11.37
C LYS A 16 1.29 9.16 -10.23
N THR A 17 0.22 8.44 -9.87
CA THR A 17 0.20 7.53 -8.74
C THR A 17 0.20 6.09 -9.23
N LEU A 18 0.99 5.25 -8.59
CA LEU A 18 0.98 3.80 -8.80
C LEU A 18 0.53 3.09 -7.52
N PHE A 19 -0.41 2.16 -7.63
CA PHE A 19 -0.73 1.24 -6.54
C PHE A 19 0.20 0.03 -6.61
N MET A 20 0.77 -0.35 -5.47
CA MET A 20 1.62 -1.53 -5.35
C MET A 20 1.11 -2.43 -4.22
N GLN A 21 0.61 -3.62 -4.59
CA GLN A 21 0.19 -4.65 -3.65
C GLN A 21 1.31 -5.67 -3.44
N CYS A 22 1.85 -5.70 -2.23
CA CYS A 22 2.96 -6.55 -1.85
C CYS A 22 2.45 -7.87 -1.24
N ASP A 23 2.59 -8.99 -1.97
CA ASP A 23 2.65 -10.36 -1.43
C ASP A 23 1.48 -10.77 -0.52
N ILE A 24 0.25 -10.32 -0.81
CA ILE A 24 -0.94 -10.73 -0.04
C ILE A 24 -1.41 -12.12 -0.50
N GLN A 25 -0.71 -13.17 -0.03
CA GLN A 25 -0.84 -14.54 -0.50
C GLN A 25 -1.54 -15.48 0.50
N GLU A 26 -2.13 -16.55 -0.01
CA GLU A 26 -2.97 -17.49 0.75
C GLU A 26 -2.29 -18.11 1.97
N LYS A 27 -1.00 -18.49 1.87
CA LYS A 27 -0.32 -19.19 2.97
C LYS A 27 0.04 -18.29 4.15
N PHE A 28 -0.07 -16.98 4.02
CA PHE A 28 0.09 -16.06 5.15
C PHE A 28 -1.15 -16.00 6.04
N LYS A 29 -2.34 -16.34 5.51
CA LYS A 29 -3.62 -16.20 6.21
C LYS A 29 -3.67 -16.84 7.61
N PRO A 30 -3.17 -18.08 7.85
CA PRO A 30 -3.19 -18.66 9.19
C PRO A 30 -2.18 -18.03 10.16
N ALA A 31 -1.14 -17.37 9.66
CA ALA A 31 -0.04 -16.85 10.46
C ALA A 31 -0.19 -15.36 10.82
N ILE A 32 -1.12 -14.65 10.18
CA ILE A 32 -1.34 -13.21 10.37
C ILE A 32 -2.70 -12.99 11.04
N PRO A 33 -2.74 -12.64 12.34
CA PRO A 33 -4.00 -12.52 13.10
C PRO A 33 -5.00 -11.53 12.49
N LEU A 34 -4.49 -10.45 11.90
CA LEU A 34 -5.30 -9.36 11.35
C LEU A 34 -5.57 -9.49 9.85
N MET A 35 -5.31 -10.66 9.26
CA MET A 35 -5.46 -10.87 7.81
C MET A 35 -6.90 -10.58 7.33
N ILE A 36 -7.92 -10.95 8.11
CA ILE A 36 -9.32 -10.69 7.74
C ILE A 36 -9.61 -9.19 7.62
N ALA A 37 -9.17 -8.40 8.60
CA ALA A 37 -9.34 -6.95 8.61
C ALA A 37 -8.56 -6.30 7.45
N LEU A 38 -7.31 -6.74 7.22
CA LEU A 38 -6.49 -6.29 6.10
C LEU A 38 -7.16 -6.58 4.75
N ILE A 39 -7.68 -7.80 4.54
CA ILE A 39 -8.38 -8.17 3.30
C ILE A 39 -9.59 -7.26 3.10
N GLU A 40 -10.41 -7.02 4.12
CA GLU A 40 -11.57 -6.14 4.01
C GLU A 40 -11.18 -4.73 3.53
N ASN A 41 -10.15 -4.14 4.13
CA ASN A 41 -9.71 -2.79 3.78
C ASN A 41 -9.05 -2.74 2.40
N THR A 42 -8.20 -3.73 2.08
CA THR A 42 -7.54 -3.85 0.78
C THR A 42 -8.55 -4.01 -0.35
N LYS A 43 -9.65 -4.74 -0.16
CA LYS A 43 -10.73 -4.84 -1.16
C LYS A 43 -11.32 -3.48 -1.52
N LYS A 44 -11.53 -2.61 -0.52
CA LYS A 44 -12.02 -1.25 -0.74
C LYS A 44 -10.98 -0.43 -1.51
N LEU A 45 -9.70 -0.53 -1.13
CA LEU A 45 -8.61 0.20 -1.78
C LEU A 45 -8.44 -0.20 -3.25
N LEU A 46 -8.44 -1.50 -3.55
CA LEU A 46 -8.36 -2.03 -4.92
C LEU A 46 -9.57 -1.59 -5.76
N ALA A 47 -10.78 -1.69 -5.21
CA ALA A 47 -11.99 -1.24 -5.91
C ALA A 47 -11.93 0.26 -6.23
N ALA A 48 -11.44 1.09 -5.31
CA ALA A 48 -11.26 2.51 -5.53
C ALA A 48 -10.19 2.79 -6.61
N GLY A 49 -9.05 2.10 -6.56
CA GLY A 49 -8.00 2.20 -7.58
C GLY A 49 -8.53 1.89 -8.98
N LYS A 50 -9.31 0.82 -9.12
CA LYS A 50 -10.01 0.45 -10.37
C LYS A 50 -10.96 1.54 -10.86
N ILE A 51 -11.83 2.07 -9.98
CA ILE A 51 -12.80 3.13 -10.33
C ILE A 51 -12.08 4.41 -10.77
N LEU A 52 -11.02 4.78 -10.06
CA LEU A 52 -10.24 6.00 -10.28
C LEU A 52 -9.15 5.82 -11.36
N LYS A 53 -9.07 4.62 -11.96
CA LYS A 53 -8.12 4.27 -13.02
C LYS A 53 -6.66 4.47 -12.61
N VAL A 54 -6.34 4.21 -11.34
CA VAL A 54 -4.96 4.21 -10.86
C VAL A 54 -4.31 2.87 -11.26
N PRO A 55 -3.16 2.87 -11.95
CA PRO A 55 -2.48 1.63 -12.31
C PRO A 55 -2.08 0.82 -11.08
N LEU A 56 -2.14 -0.51 -11.20
CA LEU A 56 -1.85 -1.45 -10.12
C LEU A 56 -0.77 -2.45 -10.55
N LEU A 57 0.27 -2.61 -9.74
CA LEU A 57 1.22 -3.71 -9.83
C LEU A 57 1.12 -4.59 -8.59
N VAL A 58 1.11 -5.90 -8.80
CA VAL A 58 1.03 -6.91 -7.75
C VAL A 58 2.29 -7.77 -7.79
N THR A 59 2.77 -8.18 -6.62
CA THR A 59 3.81 -9.22 -6.52
C THR A 59 3.35 -10.40 -5.68
N GLU A 60 3.96 -11.55 -5.96
CA GLU A 60 3.85 -12.76 -5.16
C GLU A 60 5.25 -13.23 -4.77
N GLN A 61 5.52 -13.33 -3.47
CA GLN A 61 6.75 -13.89 -2.95
C GLN A 61 6.70 -15.41 -3.04
N TYR A 62 7.62 -16.02 -3.79
CA TYR A 62 7.80 -17.47 -3.93
C TYR A 62 6.46 -18.26 -3.95
N PRO A 63 5.57 -17.99 -4.94
CA PRO A 63 4.20 -18.48 -4.94
C PRO A 63 4.08 -20.02 -4.94
N GLU A 64 5.09 -20.73 -5.41
CA GLU A 64 5.16 -22.20 -5.35
C GLU A 64 5.11 -22.72 -3.91
N ARG A 65 5.58 -21.93 -2.93
CA ARG A 65 5.50 -22.27 -1.50
C ARG A 65 4.49 -21.46 -0.71
N LEU A 66 4.32 -20.18 -1.04
CA LEU A 66 3.47 -19.26 -0.29
C LEU A 66 2.06 -19.11 -0.88
N GLY A 67 1.77 -19.81 -1.97
CA GLY A 67 0.49 -19.75 -2.67
C GLY A 67 0.36 -18.50 -3.53
N LYS A 68 -0.76 -18.39 -4.23
CA LYS A 68 -1.08 -17.20 -5.04
C LYS A 68 -1.61 -16.08 -4.17
N THR A 69 -1.79 -14.92 -4.77
CA THR A 69 -2.58 -13.82 -4.19
C THR A 69 -3.94 -14.34 -3.74
N ILE A 70 -4.39 -13.90 -2.56
CA ILE A 70 -5.64 -14.32 -1.95
C ILE A 70 -6.83 -14.06 -2.89
N SER A 71 -7.63 -15.10 -3.13
CA SER A 71 -8.75 -15.05 -4.09
C SER A 71 -9.84 -14.04 -3.74
N GLU A 72 -9.95 -13.61 -2.48
CA GLU A 72 -10.86 -12.58 -2.02
C GLU A 72 -10.54 -11.17 -2.56
N LEU A 73 -9.34 -10.97 -3.12
CA LEU A 73 -8.87 -9.71 -3.71
C LEU A 73 -9.07 -9.72 -5.24
N ASP A 74 -9.89 -8.81 -5.76
CA ASP A 74 -10.02 -8.60 -7.21
C ASP A 74 -8.82 -7.81 -7.76
N ILE A 75 -7.85 -8.54 -8.30
CA ILE A 75 -6.67 -7.97 -8.99
C ILE A 75 -6.77 -8.06 -10.52
N GLN A 76 -7.95 -8.32 -11.11
CA GLN A 76 -8.09 -8.48 -12.57
C GLN A 76 -7.72 -7.23 -13.37
N HIS A 77 -7.73 -6.07 -12.72
CA HIS A 77 -7.35 -4.79 -13.31
C HIS A 77 -5.85 -4.46 -13.13
N ALA A 78 -5.07 -5.35 -12.50
CA ALA A 78 -3.63 -5.17 -12.36
C ALA A 78 -2.94 -5.17 -13.72
N CYS A 79 -2.00 -4.24 -13.92
CA CYS A 79 -1.16 -4.19 -15.11
C CYS A 79 -0.21 -5.40 -15.17
N ALA A 80 0.22 -5.89 -14.01
CA ALA A 80 0.99 -7.13 -13.89
C ALA A 80 0.85 -7.76 -12.49
N ASN A 81 0.99 -9.08 -12.44
CA ASN A 81 1.21 -9.87 -11.22
C ASN A 81 2.54 -10.63 -11.37
N ILE A 82 3.57 -10.22 -10.60
CA ILE A 82 4.95 -10.65 -10.80
C ILE A 82 5.41 -11.57 -9.67
N PRO A 83 5.78 -12.83 -9.96
CA PRO A 83 6.42 -13.68 -8.96
C PRO A 83 7.85 -13.19 -8.70
N LYS A 84 8.29 -13.25 -7.45
CA LYS A 84 9.64 -12.86 -7.03
C LYS A 84 10.15 -13.69 -5.86
N THR A 85 11.47 -13.70 -5.69
CA THR A 85 12.15 -14.24 -4.50
C THR A 85 12.86 -13.15 -3.69
N LYS A 86 13.13 -11.97 -4.28
CA LYS A 86 13.62 -10.81 -3.54
C LYS A 86 12.50 -10.24 -2.66
N PHE A 87 12.85 -9.78 -1.46
CA PHE A 87 11.87 -9.17 -0.55
C PHE A 87 11.27 -7.89 -1.14
N SER A 88 12.11 -6.95 -1.60
CA SER A 88 11.63 -5.76 -2.32
C SER A 88 10.86 -6.11 -3.60
N MET A 89 9.76 -5.41 -3.86
CA MET A 89 9.01 -5.47 -5.12
C MET A 89 9.81 -4.88 -6.29
N ILE A 90 10.90 -4.14 -6.05
CA ILE A 90 11.67 -3.43 -7.09
C ILE A 90 12.62 -4.39 -7.82
N VAL A 91 12.00 -5.30 -8.57
CA VAL A 91 12.63 -6.23 -9.51
C VAL A 91 12.49 -5.74 -10.94
N GLU A 92 13.29 -6.29 -11.85
CA GLU A 92 13.36 -5.79 -13.23
C GLU A 92 12.03 -5.80 -14.00
N PRO A 93 11.17 -6.83 -13.87
CA PRO A 93 9.82 -6.77 -14.44
C PRO A 93 8.98 -5.61 -13.89
N ILE A 94 9.09 -5.31 -12.59
CA ILE A 94 8.35 -4.19 -11.97
C ILE A 94 8.89 -2.84 -12.45
N LYS A 95 10.22 -2.67 -12.53
CA LYS A 95 10.83 -1.46 -13.09
C LYS A 95 10.41 -1.24 -14.55
N LYS A 96 10.38 -2.29 -15.36
CA LYS A 96 9.91 -2.22 -16.75
C LYS A 96 8.46 -1.74 -16.82
N ASN A 97 7.58 -2.32 -16.01
CA ASN A 97 6.19 -1.87 -15.93
C ASN A 97 6.07 -0.38 -15.50
N MET A 98 6.89 0.07 -14.54
CA MET A 98 6.92 1.50 -14.15
C MET A 98 7.31 2.39 -15.33
N VAL A 99 8.30 1.99 -16.12
CA VAL A 99 8.72 2.73 -17.32
C VAL A 99 7.60 2.74 -18.37
N ASP A 100 6.99 1.59 -18.64
CA ASP A 100 5.94 1.45 -19.64
C ASP A 100 4.69 2.29 -19.30
N ILE A 101 4.33 2.37 -18.00
CA ILE A 101 3.14 3.11 -17.54
C ILE A 101 3.39 4.63 -17.49
N PHE A 102 4.57 5.06 -17.02
CA PHE A 102 4.84 6.47 -16.70
C PHE A 102 5.87 7.15 -17.62
N SER A 103 6.39 6.46 -18.64
CA SER A 103 7.56 6.89 -19.42
C SER A 103 8.77 7.19 -18.53
N GLY A 104 8.95 6.39 -17.46
CA GLY A 104 9.99 6.57 -16.46
C GLY A 104 9.63 5.93 -15.13
N LYS A 105 9.27 6.74 -14.14
CA LYS A 105 8.84 6.28 -12.82
C LYS A 105 7.62 7.07 -12.36
N PRO A 106 6.74 6.48 -11.52
CA PRO A 106 5.67 7.25 -10.90
C PRO A 106 6.25 8.37 -10.04
N GLN A 107 5.49 9.45 -9.87
CA GLN A 107 5.83 10.45 -8.84
C GLN A 107 5.59 9.84 -7.45
N THR A 108 4.50 9.08 -7.30
CA THR A 108 4.07 8.53 -6.02
C THR A 108 3.67 7.08 -6.15
N VAL A 109 4.04 6.29 -5.14
CA VAL A 109 3.52 4.94 -4.94
C VAL A 109 2.63 4.92 -3.70
N VAL A 110 1.42 4.39 -3.85
CA VAL A 110 0.59 3.93 -2.75
C VAL A 110 0.91 2.46 -2.50
N LEU A 111 1.60 2.19 -1.41
CA LEU A 111 2.15 0.87 -1.06
C LEU A 111 1.31 0.22 0.05
N PHE A 112 1.01 -1.06 -0.11
CA PHE A 112 0.27 -1.85 0.87
C PHE A 112 0.56 -3.35 0.73
N GLY A 113 0.29 -4.14 1.78
CA GLY A 113 0.45 -5.59 1.76
C GLY A 113 1.33 -6.15 2.88
N LEU A 114 2.06 -7.22 2.58
CA LEU A 114 2.74 -8.08 3.53
C LEU A 114 4.21 -8.36 3.15
N GLU A 115 5.08 -8.73 4.10
CA GLU A 115 4.99 -8.34 5.51
C GLU A 115 5.49 -6.90 5.67
N THR A 116 4.87 -6.13 6.56
CA THR A 116 5.16 -4.70 6.73
C THR A 116 6.64 -4.42 7.00
N HIS A 117 7.28 -5.25 7.82
CA HIS A 117 8.68 -5.10 8.24
C HIS A 117 9.70 -5.83 7.34
N ILE A 118 9.25 -6.46 6.24
CA ILE A 118 10.13 -7.20 5.33
C ILE A 118 9.95 -6.67 3.91
N CYS A 119 9.00 -7.22 3.15
CA CYS A 119 8.86 -6.93 1.74
C CYS A 119 8.38 -5.49 1.53
N VAL A 120 7.42 -5.04 2.35
CA VAL A 120 6.91 -3.66 2.29
C VAL A 120 8.00 -2.65 2.67
N GLU A 121 8.69 -2.86 3.80
CA GLU A 121 9.76 -1.96 4.27
C GLU A 121 10.91 -1.87 3.27
N GLN A 122 11.41 -3.00 2.75
CA GLN A 122 12.47 -2.98 1.75
C GLN A 122 12.03 -2.37 0.41
N THR A 123 10.76 -2.55 0.02
CA THR A 123 10.20 -1.88 -1.17
C THR A 123 10.19 -0.36 -0.98
N ALA A 124 9.76 0.12 0.19
CA ALA A 124 9.76 1.55 0.50
C ALA A 124 11.18 2.14 0.50
N PHE A 125 12.18 1.42 1.02
CA PHE A 125 13.58 1.85 0.96
C PHE A 125 14.04 2.06 -0.49
N ASP A 126 13.79 1.10 -1.37
CA ASP A 126 14.17 1.21 -2.77
C ASP A 126 13.43 2.37 -3.46
N LEU A 127 12.14 2.55 -3.22
CA LEU A 127 11.36 3.65 -3.79
C LEU A 127 11.89 5.02 -3.35
N ILE A 128 12.13 5.21 -2.05
CA ILE A 128 12.63 6.47 -1.50
C ILE A 128 14.05 6.76 -2.02
N ASN A 129 14.94 5.77 -2.04
CA ASN A 129 16.28 5.92 -2.60
C ASN A 129 16.24 6.29 -4.09
N ASN A 130 15.21 5.84 -4.81
CA ASN A 130 14.95 6.21 -6.19
C ASN A 130 14.12 7.49 -6.33
N LYS A 131 13.95 8.29 -5.27
CA LYS A 131 13.20 9.56 -5.26
C LYS A 131 11.76 9.40 -5.80
N VAL A 132 11.08 8.36 -5.36
CA VAL A 132 9.64 8.15 -5.53
C VAL A 132 9.00 8.34 -4.17
N ASP A 133 7.97 9.18 -4.10
CA ASP A 133 7.28 9.42 -2.85
C ASP A 133 6.40 8.21 -2.48
N VAL A 134 6.32 7.87 -1.19
CA VAL A 134 5.61 6.67 -0.73
C VAL A 134 4.49 7.04 0.23
N TRP A 135 3.27 6.66 -0.14
CA TRP A 135 2.09 6.66 0.73
C TRP A 135 1.82 5.24 1.18
N LEU A 136 2.14 4.94 2.44
CA LEU A 136 1.98 3.60 3.00
C LEU A 136 0.63 3.47 3.69
N VAL A 137 -0.20 2.55 3.21
CA VAL A 137 -1.58 2.37 3.68
C VAL A 137 -1.59 1.42 4.88
N ALA A 138 -1.52 1.96 6.09
CA ALA A 138 -1.27 1.21 7.31
C ALA A 138 -2.38 0.19 7.63
N ASP A 139 -3.64 0.52 7.35
CA ASP A 139 -4.80 -0.36 7.52
C ASP A 139 -4.95 -1.43 6.42
N CYS A 140 -4.04 -1.42 5.44
CA CYS A 140 -3.84 -2.47 4.43
C CYS A 140 -2.47 -3.17 4.59
N CYS A 141 -1.82 -3.02 5.74
CA CYS A 141 -0.52 -3.61 6.05
C CYS A 141 -0.58 -4.48 7.32
N ALA A 142 0.05 -5.64 7.29
CA ALA A 142 0.18 -6.50 8.46
C ALA A 142 1.50 -7.29 8.48
N SER A 143 1.80 -7.85 9.63
CA SER A 143 2.88 -8.80 9.86
C SER A 143 2.36 -9.90 10.79
N ARG A 144 3.14 -10.97 10.98
CA ARG A 144 2.78 -12.05 11.90
C ARG A 144 2.62 -11.58 13.35
N LEU A 145 3.44 -10.60 13.77
CA LEU A 145 3.30 -9.88 15.04
C LEU A 145 2.98 -8.42 14.78
N ASN A 146 2.04 -7.86 15.55
CA ASN A 146 1.70 -6.44 15.46
C ASN A 146 2.89 -5.55 15.84
N GLN A 147 3.74 -5.99 16.77
CA GLN A 147 4.95 -5.27 17.16
C GLN A 147 5.91 -5.06 15.98
N ASP A 148 6.14 -6.09 15.16
CA ASP A 148 6.99 -5.96 13.96
C ASP A 148 6.42 -4.96 12.97
N ARG A 149 5.10 -5.06 12.72
CA ARG A 149 4.38 -4.10 11.87
C ARG A 149 4.53 -2.68 12.40
N ASP A 150 4.21 -2.46 13.67
CA ASP A 150 4.09 -1.12 14.24
C ASP A 150 5.47 -0.43 14.33
N LEU A 151 6.52 -1.17 14.68
CA LEU A 151 7.89 -0.67 14.63
C LEU A 151 8.34 -0.32 13.20
N ALA A 152 7.94 -1.11 12.20
CA ALA A 152 8.21 -0.78 10.80
C ALA A 152 7.44 0.46 10.33
N LEU A 153 6.18 0.63 10.73
CA LEU A 153 5.41 1.83 10.42
C LEU A 153 6.05 3.10 11.01
N GLU A 154 6.61 3.03 12.22
CA GLU A 154 7.35 4.13 12.80
C GLU A 154 8.62 4.45 12.01
N ARG A 155 9.47 3.45 11.71
CA ARG A 155 10.67 3.67 10.89
C ARG A 155 10.34 4.23 9.51
N LEU A 156 9.32 3.69 8.85
CA LEU A 156 8.88 4.13 7.53
C LEU A 156 8.42 5.59 7.56
N ARG A 157 7.74 6.01 8.63
CA ARG A 157 7.40 7.43 8.85
C ARG A 157 8.66 8.29 8.96
N ASP A 158 9.63 7.86 9.77
CA ASP A 158 10.85 8.63 10.04
C ASP A 158 11.75 8.81 8.80
N ILE A 159 11.71 7.86 7.86
CA ILE A 159 12.45 7.96 6.60
C ILE A 159 11.69 8.68 5.47
N GLY A 160 10.47 9.16 5.74
CA GLY A 160 9.73 10.03 4.83
C GLY A 160 8.53 9.40 4.11
N CYS A 161 8.09 8.19 4.48
CA CYS A 161 6.78 7.71 4.02
C CYS A 161 5.65 8.52 4.65
N VAL A 162 4.63 8.85 3.86
CA VAL A 162 3.34 9.29 4.38
C VAL A 162 2.58 8.05 4.86
N ILE A 163 2.44 7.90 6.18
CA ILE A 163 1.62 6.84 6.77
C ILE A 163 0.15 7.27 6.74
N THR A 164 -0.70 6.51 6.08
CA THR A 164 -2.09 6.88 5.77
C THR A 164 -3.05 5.68 5.96
N SER A 165 -4.34 5.90 5.69
CA SER A 165 -5.37 4.85 5.65
C SER A 165 -5.99 4.72 4.25
N ALA A 166 -6.67 3.59 4.01
CA ALA A 166 -7.32 3.31 2.74
C ALA A 166 -8.35 4.40 2.40
N GLU A 167 -9.20 4.76 3.37
CA GLU A 167 -10.21 5.81 3.20
C GLU A 167 -9.56 7.17 2.90
N SER A 168 -8.47 7.51 3.59
CA SER A 168 -7.74 8.75 3.33
C SER A 168 -7.16 8.80 1.91
N VAL A 169 -6.61 7.70 1.40
CA VAL A 169 -6.15 7.61 0.00
C VAL A 169 -7.30 7.84 -0.98
N MET A 170 -8.44 7.18 -0.76
CA MET A 170 -9.62 7.28 -1.62
C MET A 170 -10.12 8.72 -1.77
N PHE A 171 -10.32 9.43 -0.65
CA PHE A 171 -10.81 10.80 -0.69
C PHE A 171 -9.76 11.82 -1.13
N ASN A 172 -8.47 11.53 -0.89
CA ASN A 172 -7.40 12.38 -1.41
C ASN A 172 -7.36 12.35 -2.94
N LEU A 173 -7.43 11.16 -3.55
CA LEU A 173 -7.50 10.98 -5.01
C LEU A 173 -8.76 11.61 -5.62
N LEU A 174 -9.90 11.58 -4.93
CA LEU A 174 -11.13 12.23 -5.38
C LEU A 174 -11.01 13.76 -5.40
N ASN A 175 -10.29 14.33 -4.42
CA ASN A 175 -10.09 15.76 -4.18
C ASN A 175 -11.37 16.60 -3.90
N SER A 176 -12.52 16.27 -4.49
CA SER A 176 -13.80 16.96 -4.28
C SER A 176 -14.99 15.99 -4.30
N LYS A 177 -16.07 16.34 -3.59
CA LYS A 177 -17.37 15.65 -3.68
C LYS A 177 -18.01 15.73 -5.07
N ASP A 178 -17.61 16.74 -5.85
CA ASP A 178 -18.14 16.97 -7.20
C ASP A 178 -17.43 16.11 -8.25
N HIS A 179 -16.43 15.32 -7.86
CA HIS A 179 -15.77 14.36 -8.75
C HIS A 179 -16.78 13.32 -9.26
N GLN A 180 -16.74 13.01 -10.55
CA GLN A 180 -17.69 12.08 -11.22
C GLN A 180 -17.78 10.70 -10.53
N ALA A 181 -16.66 10.21 -9.98
CA ALA A 181 -16.58 8.91 -9.31
C ALA A 181 -16.98 8.95 -7.82
N PHE A 182 -17.30 10.11 -7.24
CA PHE A 182 -17.55 10.27 -5.81
C PHE A 182 -18.61 9.31 -5.28
N LYS A 183 -19.74 9.17 -5.97
CA LYS A 183 -20.82 8.27 -5.55
C LYS A 183 -20.39 6.80 -5.49
N GLN A 184 -19.54 6.38 -6.43
CA GLN A 184 -19.04 5.01 -6.47
C GLN A 184 -18.02 4.75 -5.36
N VAL A 185 -17.07 5.68 -5.16
CA VAL A 185 -16.02 5.55 -4.14
C VAL A 185 -16.60 5.70 -2.72
N SER A 186 -17.48 6.67 -2.47
CA SER A 186 -18.13 6.84 -1.16
C SER A 186 -18.99 5.63 -0.76
N ALA A 187 -19.53 4.88 -1.73
CA ALA A 187 -20.25 3.65 -1.45
C ALA A 187 -19.35 2.56 -0.84
N LEU A 188 -18.05 2.54 -1.17
CA LEU A 188 -17.08 1.54 -0.67
C LEU A 188 -16.81 1.67 0.83
N VAL A 189 -16.96 2.88 1.38
CA VAL A 189 -16.65 3.20 2.78
C VAL A 189 -17.90 3.40 3.65
N ARG A 190 -19.11 3.15 3.11
CA ARG A 190 -20.35 3.14 3.91
C ARG A 190 -20.25 2.18 5.08
N LYS A 191 -19.66 1.00 4.84
CA LYS A 191 -19.16 0.15 5.91
C LYS A 191 -17.77 0.67 6.28
N VAL A 192 -17.62 1.12 7.52
CA VAL A 192 -16.33 1.56 8.07
C VAL A 192 -15.26 0.50 7.86
N SER A 193 -14.01 0.95 7.62
CA SER A 193 -12.85 0.04 7.55
C SER A 193 -12.71 -0.78 8.82
N ALA A 194 -12.29 -2.03 8.66
CA ALA A 194 -12.02 -2.92 9.77
C ALA A 194 -10.79 -2.40 10.55
N ASP A 195 -10.89 -2.39 11.88
CA ASP A 195 -9.78 -1.96 12.72
C ASP A 195 -8.65 -3.00 12.70
N VAL A 196 -7.46 -2.59 12.28
CA VAL A 196 -6.25 -3.41 12.31
C VAL A 196 -5.45 -3.22 13.60
N GLN A 197 -6.00 -2.61 14.64
CA GLN A 197 -5.38 -2.47 15.96
C GLN A 197 -3.98 -1.85 15.86
N LEU A 198 -3.84 -0.75 15.11
CA LEU A 198 -2.58 -0.01 15.02
C LEU A 198 -2.14 0.41 16.43
N TRP A 199 -0.87 0.21 16.75
CA TRP A 199 -0.36 0.60 18.06
C TRP A 199 -0.60 2.09 18.32
N GLN A 200 -1.31 2.36 19.40
CA GLN A 200 -1.42 3.70 19.95
C GLN A 200 -0.26 3.86 20.92
N ARG A 201 0.62 4.85 20.67
CA ARG A 201 1.59 5.29 21.68
C ARG A 201 0.82 5.47 22.98
N THR A 202 1.14 4.65 23.98
CA THR A 202 0.49 4.75 25.28
C THR A 202 0.62 6.20 25.74
N LYS A 203 -0.52 6.85 26.03
CA LYS A 203 -0.45 8.13 26.72
C LYS A 203 0.35 7.88 27.99
N PRO A 204 1.36 8.72 28.34
CA PRO A 204 1.93 8.65 29.67
C PRO A 204 0.77 8.71 30.68
N PRO A 205 0.84 7.94 31.78
CA PRO A 205 -0.21 7.98 32.79
C PRO A 205 -0.46 9.44 33.15
N LYS A 206 -1.74 9.85 33.14
CA LYS A 206 -2.12 11.15 33.70
C LYS A 206 -1.62 11.14 35.15
N LYS A 207 -0.68 12.03 35.45
CA LYS A 207 -0.29 12.31 36.84
C LYS A 207 -1.49 12.83 37.61
#